data_AF-A0A3M7EBG8-F1
#
_entry.id   AF-A0A3M7EBG8-F1
#
_cell.length_a   1.000
_cell.length_b   1.000
_cell.length_c   1.000
_cell.angle_alpha   90.00
_cell.angle_beta   90.00
_cell.angle_gamma   90.00
#
_symmetry.space_group_name_H-M   'P 1'
#
loop_
_entity.id
_entity.type
_entity.pdbx_description
1 polymer ?
#
loop_
_entity_poly.entity_id
_entity_poly.type
_entity_poly.pdbx_seq_one_letter_code
_entity_poly.pdbx_strand_id
1 'polypeptide(L)'
;MATALTQTIPVRLTASIDQRAEQLKTQDKRESTYKEAFAQSAATTNYDGELKGSTKHPPAAYPQYLPYWDNVTYPPLEPFEAVEHGKDADPTFPNLLAGAHVSDLTANIGAEVQGVQISQLNNAGKDELALFVAKKKVVAFRNQDLADLPIQQALDFAEYYGPSHIHQASGAPKGFPKVHLIHRSADDTTARDFFQERTNSITWHSDVSFEMQPPGTTFLYLLDGPTAGGDT
;
A
#
# COMPACT_ATOMS: atom_id res chain seq x y z
N MET A 1 58.56 -28.16 6.59
CA MET A 1 57.76 -27.30 5.71
C MET A 1 57.59 -28.03 4.40
N ALA A 2 56.39 -28.53 4.13
CA ALA A 2 56.08 -29.34 2.96
C ALA A 2 55.02 -28.62 2.11
N THR A 3 55.35 -28.41 0.85
CA THR A 3 54.51 -27.77 -0.17
C THR A 3 53.45 -28.75 -0.64
N ALA A 4 52.17 -28.47 -0.41
CA ALA A 4 51.07 -29.24 -1.00
C ALA A 4 50.66 -28.59 -2.33
N LEU A 5 51.06 -29.23 -3.43
CA LEU A 5 50.48 -29.03 -4.76
C LEU A 5 49.07 -29.63 -4.76
N THR A 6 48.04 -28.83 -4.99
CA THR A 6 46.74 -29.31 -5.47
C THR A 6 46.45 -28.63 -6.80
N GLN A 7 46.79 -29.33 -7.89
CA GLN A 7 46.21 -29.07 -9.20
C GLN A 7 44.76 -29.57 -9.19
N THR A 8 43.82 -28.70 -9.50
CA THR A 8 42.44 -29.09 -9.86
C THR A 8 42.37 -29.26 -11.38
N ILE A 9 42.00 -30.46 -11.82
CA ILE A 9 41.70 -30.76 -13.22
C ILE A 9 40.23 -30.37 -13.48
N PRO A 10 39.92 -29.56 -14.51
CA PRO A 10 38.54 -29.33 -14.88
C PRO A 10 38.01 -30.54 -15.66
N VAL A 11 37.04 -31.25 -15.09
CA VAL A 11 36.24 -32.23 -15.83
C VAL A 11 35.26 -31.44 -16.70
N ARG A 12 35.57 -31.28 -17.99
CA ARG A 12 34.57 -30.92 -19.00
C ARG A 12 33.65 -32.13 -19.19
N LEU A 13 32.49 -32.11 -18.54
CA LEU A 13 31.34 -32.88 -18.96
C LEU A 13 30.56 -32.05 -19.96
N THR A 14 30.30 -32.63 -21.13
CA THR A 14 29.39 -32.14 -22.16
C THR A 14 28.10 -31.61 -21.52
N ALA A 15 27.68 -30.40 -21.91
CA ALA A 15 26.45 -29.79 -21.45
C ALA A 15 25.23 -30.63 -21.91
N SER A 16 24.87 -31.65 -21.12
CA SER A 16 23.51 -32.15 -21.13
C SER A 16 22.71 -31.25 -20.22
N ILE A 17 21.70 -30.59 -20.77
CA ILE A 17 20.69 -29.89 -20.00
C ILE A 17 20.18 -30.86 -18.94
N ASP A 18 20.38 -30.52 -17.66
CA ASP A 18 19.81 -31.27 -16.56
C ASP A 18 18.30 -31.08 -16.62
N GLN A 19 17.60 -32.06 -17.19
CA GLN A 19 16.15 -32.03 -17.37
C GLN A 19 15.42 -31.92 -16.02
N ARG A 20 16.04 -32.34 -14.92
CA ARG A 20 15.51 -32.13 -13.57
C ARG A 20 15.67 -30.68 -13.15
N ALA A 21 16.79 -30.03 -13.46
CA ALA A 21 16.98 -28.60 -13.24
C ALA A 21 16.08 -27.75 -14.16
N GLU A 22 15.79 -28.18 -15.39
CA GLU A 22 14.80 -27.51 -16.23
C GLU A 22 13.37 -27.71 -15.76
N GLN A 23 13.01 -28.91 -15.28
CA GLN A 23 11.71 -29.15 -14.66
C GLN A 23 11.54 -28.35 -13.38
N LEU A 24 12.58 -28.29 -12.52
CA LEU A 24 12.60 -27.44 -11.33
C LEU A 24 12.55 -25.96 -11.72
N LYS A 25 13.29 -25.50 -12.73
CA LYS A 25 13.20 -24.12 -13.24
C LYS A 25 11.82 -23.80 -13.85
N THR A 26 11.16 -24.78 -14.46
CA THR A 26 9.82 -24.62 -15.06
C THR A 26 8.72 -24.74 -14.00
N GLN A 27 8.97 -25.47 -12.92
CA GLN A 27 8.14 -25.52 -11.72
C GLN A 27 8.31 -24.23 -10.90
N ASP A 28 9.53 -23.80 -10.63
CA ASP A 28 9.88 -22.52 -10.00
C ASP A 28 9.39 -21.33 -10.84
N LYS A 29 9.37 -21.40 -12.18
CA LYS A 29 8.70 -20.37 -13.00
C LYS A 29 7.18 -20.39 -12.86
N ARG A 30 6.58 -21.54 -12.58
CA ARG A 30 5.14 -21.69 -12.29
C ARG A 30 4.80 -21.38 -10.83
N GLU A 31 5.77 -21.47 -9.92
CA GLU A 31 5.67 -21.11 -8.50
C GLU A 31 6.15 -19.67 -8.23
N SER A 32 6.89 -19.06 -9.16
CA SER A 32 7.36 -17.66 -9.16
C SER A 32 6.22 -16.65 -9.30
N THR A 33 5.00 -17.10 -9.60
CA THR A 33 3.82 -16.37 -9.19
C THR A 33 3.67 -16.58 -7.69
N TYR A 34 4.40 -15.78 -6.91
CA TYR A 34 4.01 -15.55 -5.52
C TYR A 34 2.50 -15.28 -5.49
N LYS A 35 1.83 -15.78 -4.45
CA LYS A 35 0.36 -15.77 -4.23
C LYS A 35 -0.29 -14.38 -4.19
N GLU A 36 0.37 -13.34 -4.66
CA GLU A 36 -0.19 -12.00 -4.79
C GLU A 36 -0.83 -11.88 -6.17
N ALA A 37 -2.16 -11.92 -6.20
CA ALA A 37 -2.88 -11.35 -7.32
C ALA A 37 -2.43 -9.89 -7.47
N PHE A 38 -2.23 -9.42 -8.71
CA PHE A 38 -1.94 -8.00 -9.02
C PHE A 38 -0.52 -7.52 -8.69
N ALA A 39 0.49 -8.41 -8.69
CA ALA A 39 1.89 -8.00 -8.54
C ALA A 39 2.30 -6.94 -9.58
N GLN A 40 2.91 -5.86 -9.10
CA GLN A 40 3.31 -4.71 -9.93
C GLN A 40 4.82 -4.55 -9.98
N SER A 41 5.30 -3.96 -11.07
CA SER A 41 6.70 -3.59 -11.24
C SER A 41 6.84 -2.44 -12.24
N ALA A 42 8.06 -1.93 -12.40
CA ALA A 42 8.39 -1.00 -13.47
C ALA A 42 8.01 -1.53 -14.86
N ALA A 43 8.13 -2.85 -15.09
CA ALA A 43 7.82 -3.48 -16.37
C ALA A 43 6.31 -3.57 -16.67
N THR A 44 5.47 -3.53 -15.63
CA THR A 44 4.01 -3.59 -15.77
C THR A 44 3.35 -2.21 -15.70
N THR A 45 4.12 -1.14 -15.50
CA THR A 45 3.61 0.24 -15.40
C THR A 45 3.62 0.91 -16.78
N ASN A 46 2.44 1.23 -17.31
CA ASN A 46 2.25 1.90 -18.59
C ASN A 46 2.30 3.44 -18.45
N TYR A 47 3.50 4.01 -18.23
CA TYR A 47 3.66 5.45 -18.01
C TYR A 47 3.10 6.33 -19.13
N ASP A 48 3.20 5.91 -20.39
CA ASP A 48 2.64 6.68 -21.50
C ASP A 48 1.11 6.76 -21.41
N GLY A 49 0.45 5.64 -21.09
CA GLY A 49 -1.00 5.59 -20.86
C GLY A 49 -1.42 6.38 -19.62
N GLU A 50 -0.65 6.33 -18.54
CA GLU A 50 -0.90 7.11 -17.32
C GLU A 50 -0.78 8.62 -17.58
N LEU A 51 0.27 9.07 -18.28
CA LEU A 51 0.56 10.49 -18.46
C LEU A 51 -0.24 11.15 -19.59
N LYS A 52 -0.58 10.40 -20.63
CA LYS A 52 -1.27 10.93 -21.83
C LYS A 52 -2.73 10.48 -21.92
N GLY A 53 -3.14 9.51 -21.10
CA GLY A 53 -4.42 8.83 -21.25
C GLY A 53 -4.44 7.83 -22.41
N SER A 54 -5.53 7.10 -22.51
CA SER A 54 -5.85 6.20 -23.62
C SER A 54 -7.26 6.48 -24.16
N THR A 55 -7.71 5.70 -25.14
CA THR A 55 -9.10 5.81 -25.63
C THR A 55 -10.13 5.41 -24.58
N LYS A 56 -9.72 4.70 -23.51
CA LYS A 56 -10.62 4.19 -22.47
C LYS A 56 -10.49 4.95 -21.15
N HIS A 57 -9.33 5.53 -20.87
CA HIS A 57 -9.02 6.14 -19.59
C HIS A 57 -8.41 7.54 -19.80
N PRO A 58 -8.81 8.56 -19.03
CA PRO A 58 -8.13 9.84 -19.03
C PRO A 58 -6.69 9.70 -18.49
N PRO A 59 -5.81 10.69 -18.70
CA PRO A 59 -4.56 10.78 -17.96
C PRO A 59 -4.81 10.77 -16.45
N ALA A 60 -3.86 10.26 -15.67
CA ALA A 60 -3.89 10.28 -14.21
C ALA A 60 -4.10 11.71 -13.70
N ALA A 61 -5.04 11.89 -12.77
CA ALA A 61 -5.33 13.20 -12.20
C ALA A 61 -4.18 13.70 -11.31
N TYR A 62 -3.43 12.78 -10.70
CA TYR A 62 -2.34 13.05 -9.78
C TYR A 62 -1.02 12.39 -10.23
N PRO A 63 -0.39 12.86 -11.33
CA PRO A 63 0.80 12.23 -11.90
C PRO A 63 2.00 12.20 -10.94
N GLN A 64 2.05 13.08 -9.94
CA GLN A 64 3.06 13.09 -8.89
C GLN A 64 3.00 11.86 -7.96
N TYR A 65 1.87 11.15 -7.93
CA TYR A 65 1.69 9.91 -7.18
C TYR A 65 1.96 8.65 -8.01
N LEU A 66 2.34 8.77 -9.29
CA LEU A 66 2.63 7.59 -10.09
C LEU A 66 3.78 6.77 -9.48
N PRO A 67 3.70 5.43 -9.54
CA PRO A 67 4.67 4.58 -8.88
C PRO A 67 6.04 4.78 -9.49
N TYR A 68 7.02 4.98 -8.63
CA TYR A 68 8.43 5.03 -8.97
C TYR A 68 9.13 3.85 -8.30
N TRP A 69 9.99 3.17 -9.05
CA TRP A 69 10.57 1.89 -8.68
C TRP A 69 12.06 2.06 -8.44
N ASP A 70 12.42 2.46 -7.23
CA ASP A 70 13.81 2.63 -6.83
C ASP A 70 14.46 1.29 -6.49
N ASN A 71 15.71 1.12 -6.93
CA ASN A 71 16.55 -0.01 -6.52
C ASN A 71 17.30 0.33 -5.24
N VAL A 72 16.56 0.53 -4.15
CA VAL A 72 17.09 0.91 -2.83
C VAL A 72 16.80 -0.21 -1.84
N THR A 73 17.79 -0.52 -0.99
CA THR A 73 17.62 -1.40 0.16
C THR A 73 17.59 -0.56 1.42
N TYR A 74 16.50 -0.65 2.18
CA TYR A 74 16.35 0.04 3.46
C TYR A 74 17.00 -0.74 4.61
N PRO A 75 17.46 -0.07 5.68
CA PRO A 75 17.93 -0.76 6.87
C PRO A 75 16.79 -1.59 7.50
N PRO A 76 17.13 -2.58 8.34
CA PRO A 76 16.14 -3.31 9.13
C PRO A 76 15.25 -2.37 9.95
N LEU A 77 14.01 -2.81 10.22
CA LEU A 77 13.10 -2.10 11.11
C LEU A 77 13.64 -2.13 12.53
N GLU A 78 13.67 -0.97 13.17
CA GLU A 78 14.06 -0.81 14.58
C GLU A 78 12.81 -0.68 15.44
N PRO A 79 12.76 -1.33 16.62
CA PRO A 79 11.63 -1.18 17.50
C PRO A 79 11.43 0.26 17.99
N PHE A 80 10.17 0.67 18.15
CA PHE A 80 9.82 1.98 18.70
C PHE A 80 8.72 1.87 19.76
N GLU A 81 8.67 2.84 20.67
CA GLU A 81 7.57 2.97 21.64
C GLU A 81 6.38 3.68 20.98
N ALA A 82 5.26 2.98 20.86
CA ALA A 82 4.05 3.53 20.26
C ALA A 82 3.35 4.50 21.22
N VAL A 83 2.91 5.64 20.68
CA VAL A 83 2.10 6.63 21.41
C VAL A 83 0.63 6.43 21.03
N GLU A 84 -0.21 6.20 22.03
CA GLU A 84 -1.66 6.09 21.83
C GLU A 84 -2.31 7.48 21.90
N HIS A 85 -2.42 8.14 20.75
CA HIS A 85 -2.97 9.49 20.63
C HIS A 85 -4.44 9.60 21.09
N GLY A 86 -5.22 8.52 20.99
CA GLY A 86 -6.62 8.55 21.40
C GLY A 86 -6.85 8.42 22.92
N LYS A 87 -5.80 8.09 23.70
CA LYS A 87 -5.93 7.67 25.10
C LYS A 87 -6.59 8.72 26.00
N ASP A 88 -6.17 9.98 25.85
CA ASP A 88 -6.56 11.10 26.72
C ASP A 88 -7.38 12.17 25.97
N ALA A 89 -7.88 11.83 24.77
CA ALA A 89 -8.68 12.73 23.95
C ALA A 89 -10.07 12.99 24.55
N ASP A 90 -10.65 14.17 24.28
CA ASP A 90 -12.00 14.52 24.73
C ASP A 90 -13.05 13.61 24.06
N PRO A 91 -13.80 12.79 24.82
CA PRO A 91 -14.76 11.83 24.25
C PRO A 91 -16.01 12.50 23.67
N THR A 92 -16.16 13.82 23.81
CA THR A 92 -17.24 14.63 23.22
C THR A 92 -16.88 15.19 21.83
N PHE A 93 -15.62 15.02 21.41
CA PHE A 93 -15.10 15.37 20.08
C PHE A 93 -15.32 16.83 19.63
N PRO A 94 -15.06 17.85 20.49
CA PRO A 94 -15.34 19.25 20.18
C PRO A 94 -14.45 19.83 19.07
N ASN A 95 -13.27 19.29 18.81
CA ASN A 95 -12.36 19.76 17.76
C ASN A 95 -12.50 18.96 16.46
N LEU A 96 -13.02 17.74 16.51
CA LEU A 96 -13.24 16.88 15.36
C LEU A 96 -14.66 16.99 14.77
N LEU A 97 -15.69 16.95 15.62
CA LEU A 97 -17.08 16.77 15.19
C LEU A 97 -17.94 18.04 15.32
N ALA A 98 -17.35 19.17 15.73
CA ALA A 98 -18.08 20.44 15.77
C ALA A 98 -18.55 20.84 14.37
N GLY A 99 -19.86 20.74 14.13
CA GLY A 99 -20.48 21.03 12.83
C GLY A 99 -20.38 19.89 11.81
N ALA A 100 -19.82 18.74 12.18
CA ALA A 100 -19.78 17.56 11.32
C ALA A 100 -21.12 16.79 11.36
N HIS A 101 -21.46 16.14 10.26
CA HIS A 101 -22.54 15.17 10.21
C HIS A 101 -21.96 13.76 10.25
N VAL A 102 -22.45 12.93 11.18
CA VAL A 102 -21.99 11.55 11.37
C VAL A 102 -23.14 10.58 11.10
N SER A 103 -22.90 9.58 10.27
CA SER A 103 -23.83 8.48 10.02
C SER A 103 -23.13 7.14 10.29
N ASP A 104 -23.71 6.33 11.16
CA ASP A 104 -23.21 4.96 11.36
C ASP A 104 -23.50 4.10 10.14
N LEU A 105 -22.49 3.35 9.68
CA LEU A 105 -22.62 2.46 8.52
C LEU A 105 -23.23 1.12 8.92
N THR A 106 -22.84 0.60 10.09
CA THR A 106 -23.41 -0.62 10.67
C THR A 106 -23.55 -0.45 12.18
N ALA A 107 -24.18 -1.42 12.85
CA ALA A 107 -24.35 -1.40 14.31
C ALA A 107 -23.02 -1.46 15.09
N ASN A 108 -21.98 -2.10 14.55
CA ASN A 108 -20.78 -2.49 15.32
C ASN A 108 -19.45 -2.00 14.74
N ILE A 109 -19.45 -1.44 13.53
CA ILE A 109 -18.27 -0.97 12.80
C ILE A 109 -18.67 0.04 11.73
N GLY A 110 -17.82 1.04 11.49
CA GLY A 110 -17.99 1.95 10.38
C GLY A 110 -18.82 3.18 10.74
N ALA A 111 -18.28 4.34 10.43
CA ALA A 111 -19.03 5.59 10.37
C ALA A 111 -18.63 6.37 9.12
N GLU A 112 -19.58 7.10 8.54
CA GLU A 112 -19.32 8.13 7.56
C GLU A 112 -19.38 9.50 8.24
N VAL A 113 -18.42 10.37 7.91
CA VAL A 113 -18.34 11.74 8.43
C VAL A 113 -18.25 12.74 7.28
N GLN A 114 -19.05 13.80 7.37
CA GLN A 114 -19.07 14.91 6.42
C GLN A 114 -18.93 16.24 7.16
N GLY A 115 -18.37 17.26 6.49
CA GLY A 115 -18.31 18.62 7.03
C GLY A 115 -17.05 18.96 7.85
N VAL A 116 -16.04 18.08 7.87
CA VAL A 116 -14.74 18.33 8.49
C VAL A 116 -13.61 18.10 7.49
N GLN A 117 -12.57 18.94 7.52
CA GLN A 117 -11.30 18.68 6.80
C GLN A 117 -10.27 18.18 7.81
N ILE A 118 -9.92 16.92 7.68
CA ILE A 118 -9.10 16.21 8.65
C ILE A 118 -7.64 16.72 8.62
N SER A 119 -7.19 17.22 7.47
CA SER A 119 -5.90 17.90 7.26
C SER A 119 -5.76 19.20 8.05
N GLN A 120 -6.86 19.83 8.45
CA GLN A 120 -6.89 21.14 9.12
C GLN A 120 -7.03 21.02 10.65
N LEU A 121 -7.03 19.80 11.20
CA LEU A 121 -7.17 19.57 12.62
C LEU A 121 -5.93 20.05 13.39
N ASN A 122 -6.17 20.70 14.53
CA ASN A 122 -5.14 20.91 15.54
C ASN A 122 -4.82 19.58 16.28
N ASN A 123 -3.82 19.57 17.15
CA ASN A 123 -3.41 18.35 17.86
C ASN A 123 -4.55 17.73 18.69
N ALA A 124 -5.38 18.54 19.36
CA ALA A 124 -6.53 18.03 20.10
C ALA A 124 -7.54 17.33 19.17
N GLY A 125 -7.82 17.92 18.00
CA GLY A 125 -8.66 17.31 16.97
C GLY A 125 -8.06 16.03 16.39
N LYS A 126 -6.73 15.96 16.26
CA LYS A 126 -6.03 14.74 15.81
C LYS A 126 -6.09 13.62 16.84
N ASP A 127 -5.96 13.94 18.13
CA ASP A 127 -6.13 12.98 19.23
C ASP A 127 -7.59 12.49 19.30
N GLU A 128 -8.55 13.41 19.14
CA GLU A 128 -9.96 13.10 19.01
C GLU A 128 -10.26 12.19 17.80
N LEU A 129 -9.57 12.41 16.67
CA LEU A 129 -9.66 11.54 15.49
C LEU A 129 -9.19 10.11 15.82
N ALA A 130 -8.05 9.96 16.49
CA ALA A 130 -7.57 8.65 16.93
C ALA A 130 -8.59 7.93 17.82
N LEU A 131 -9.14 8.63 18.82
CA LEU A 131 -10.18 8.06 19.70
C LEU A 131 -11.46 7.70 18.94
N PHE A 132 -11.91 8.55 18.02
CA PHE A 132 -13.11 8.31 17.22
C PHE A 132 -12.96 7.09 16.33
N VAL A 133 -11.83 6.97 15.63
CA VAL A 133 -11.49 5.81 14.80
C VAL A 133 -11.36 4.55 15.66
N ALA A 134 -10.72 4.61 16.83
CA ALA A 134 -10.64 3.47 17.74
C ALA A 134 -12.04 2.94 18.16
N LYS A 135 -13.01 3.84 18.38
CA LYS A 135 -14.40 3.46 18.71
C LYS A 135 -15.16 2.89 17.50
N LYS A 136 -14.95 3.44 16.30
CA LYS A 136 -15.69 3.06 15.08
C LYS A 136 -15.00 1.98 14.25
N LYS A 137 -13.74 1.68 14.54
CA LYS A 137 -12.80 0.77 13.86
C LYS A 137 -12.44 1.20 12.43
N VAL A 138 -13.40 1.68 11.65
CA VAL A 138 -13.23 2.26 10.31
C VAL A 138 -14.08 3.51 10.21
N VAL A 139 -13.54 4.58 9.62
CA VAL A 139 -14.27 5.84 9.41
C VAL A 139 -13.98 6.36 8.01
N ALA A 140 -15.04 6.65 7.26
CA ALA A 140 -14.95 7.27 5.94
C ALA A 140 -15.25 8.77 6.03
N PHE A 141 -14.24 9.60 5.76
CA PHE A 141 -14.40 11.05 5.67
C PHE A 141 -14.67 11.44 4.22
N ARG A 142 -15.76 12.16 3.96
CA ARG A 142 -16.12 12.61 2.60
C ARG A 142 -15.49 13.95 2.27
N ASN A 143 -15.23 14.16 0.98
CA ASN A 143 -14.77 15.43 0.40
C ASN A 143 -13.48 15.96 1.05
N GLN A 144 -12.49 15.10 1.27
CA GLN A 144 -11.19 15.48 1.86
C GLN A 144 -10.23 16.03 0.80
N ASP A 145 -9.33 16.93 1.21
CA ASP A 145 -8.34 17.60 0.35
C ASP A 145 -6.97 16.89 0.28
N LEU A 146 -6.79 15.75 0.96
CA LEU A 146 -5.49 15.09 1.10
C LEU A 146 -4.76 14.81 -0.22
N ALA A 147 -5.49 14.47 -1.29
CA ALA A 147 -4.91 14.20 -2.61
C ALA A 147 -4.36 15.47 -3.29
N ASP A 148 -4.96 16.63 -2.98
CA ASP A 148 -4.61 17.94 -3.54
C ASP A 148 -3.45 18.62 -2.79
N LEU A 149 -3.15 18.16 -1.57
CA LEU A 149 -2.03 18.67 -0.78
C LEU A 149 -0.68 18.20 -1.35
N PRO A 150 0.42 18.92 -1.05
CA PRO A 150 1.75 18.36 -1.24
C PRO A 150 1.88 17.03 -0.49
N ILE A 151 2.44 16.00 -1.12
CA ILE A 151 2.57 14.64 -0.55
C ILE A 151 3.18 14.67 0.85
N GLN A 152 4.19 15.53 1.06
CA GLN A 152 4.82 15.69 2.38
C GLN A 152 3.82 16.14 3.46
N GLN A 153 2.87 17.02 3.16
CA GLN A 153 1.89 17.47 4.15
C GLN A 153 0.91 16.36 4.54
N ALA A 154 0.48 15.55 3.57
CA ALA A 154 -0.35 14.37 3.86
C ALA A 154 0.44 13.33 4.69
N LEU A 155 1.74 13.17 4.39
CA LEU A 155 2.62 12.31 5.17
C LEU A 155 2.84 12.84 6.59
N ASP A 156 3.13 14.13 6.76
CA ASP A 156 3.30 14.79 8.07
C ASP A 156 2.02 14.67 8.91
N PHE A 157 0.85 14.75 8.27
CA PHE A 157 -0.43 14.51 8.93
C PHE A 157 -0.52 13.06 9.44
N ALA A 158 -0.21 12.06 8.62
CA ALA A 158 -0.22 10.66 9.01
C ALA A 158 0.84 10.34 10.08
N GLU A 159 2.03 10.95 9.98
CA GLU A 159 3.14 10.74 10.93
C GLU A 159 2.88 11.31 12.33
N TYR A 160 1.83 12.13 12.48
CA TYR A 160 1.31 12.47 13.81
C TYR A 160 0.94 11.21 14.61
N TYR A 161 0.46 10.16 13.95
CA TYR A 161 -0.04 8.93 14.58
C TYR A 161 1.05 7.86 14.76
N GLY A 162 2.29 8.13 14.35
CA GLY A 162 3.41 7.20 14.43
C GLY A 162 4.25 7.17 13.14
N PRO A 163 5.40 6.48 13.16
CA PRO A 163 6.26 6.37 11.99
C PRO A 163 5.55 5.67 10.84
N SER A 164 5.57 6.27 9.64
CA SER A 164 5.00 5.63 8.45
C SER A 164 5.86 4.46 7.97
N HIS A 165 5.20 3.33 7.68
CA HIS A 165 5.81 2.10 7.16
C HIS A 165 6.23 2.27 5.70
N ILE A 166 7.34 1.63 5.30
CA ILE A 166 7.76 1.53 3.89
C ILE A 166 7.33 0.15 3.38
N HIS A 167 6.30 0.11 2.55
CA HIS A 167 5.70 -1.16 2.13
C HIS A 167 6.57 -1.90 1.09
N GLN A 168 6.73 -3.21 1.26
CA GLN A 168 7.63 -4.05 0.45
C GLN A 168 7.09 -4.43 -0.93
N ALA A 169 5.77 -4.33 -1.17
CA ALA A 169 5.13 -4.95 -2.32
C ALA A 169 4.79 -4.02 -3.50
N SER A 170 5.00 -2.70 -3.38
CA SER A 170 4.60 -1.73 -4.42
C SER A 170 5.67 -0.69 -4.69
N GLY A 171 5.58 -0.03 -5.85
CA GLY A 171 6.24 1.25 -6.06
C GLY A 171 5.65 2.31 -5.12
N ALA A 172 6.38 3.42 -4.98
CA ALA A 172 5.97 4.58 -4.19
C ALA A 172 6.16 5.86 -5.03
N PRO A 173 5.50 6.98 -4.71
CA PRO A 173 5.77 8.24 -5.38
C PRO A 173 7.24 8.63 -5.24
N LYS A 174 7.80 9.22 -6.29
CA LYS A 174 9.23 9.56 -6.32
C LYS A 174 9.60 10.48 -5.15
N GLY A 175 10.54 10.04 -4.32
CA GLY A 175 10.99 10.77 -3.14
C GLY A 175 10.14 10.58 -1.88
N PHE A 176 9.04 9.80 -1.96
CA PHE A 176 8.13 9.55 -0.85
C PHE A 176 7.93 8.04 -0.61
N PRO A 177 9.00 7.30 -0.23
CA PRO A 177 8.94 5.83 -0.09
C PRO A 177 7.98 5.33 1.00
N LYS A 178 7.59 6.20 1.93
CA LYS A 178 6.63 5.92 3.01
C LYS A 178 5.17 5.97 2.56
N VAL A 179 4.91 6.34 1.30
CA VAL A 179 3.57 6.31 0.72
C VAL A 179 3.39 5.01 -0.04
N HIS A 180 2.49 4.16 0.45
CA HIS A 180 2.11 2.93 -0.22
C HIS A 180 1.06 3.21 -1.30
N LEU A 181 1.29 2.74 -2.53
CA LEU A 181 0.36 2.91 -3.64
C LEU A 181 -0.40 1.63 -3.93
N ILE A 182 -1.72 1.73 -3.87
CA ILE A 182 -2.65 0.73 -4.43
C ILE A 182 -3.00 1.20 -5.85
N HIS A 183 -2.08 0.95 -6.78
CA HIS A 183 -2.21 1.37 -8.17
C HIS A 183 -2.71 0.21 -9.04
N ARG A 184 -3.35 0.51 -10.17
CA ARG A 184 -3.54 -0.43 -11.29
C ARG A 184 -3.25 0.32 -12.56
N SER A 185 -2.36 -0.23 -13.38
CA SER A 185 -1.86 0.49 -14.55
C SER A 185 -2.97 0.73 -15.58
N ALA A 186 -2.82 1.79 -16.37
CA ALA A 186 -3.68 2.05 -17.51
C ALA A 186 -3.77 0.81 -18.43
N ASP A 187 -5.01 0.42 -18.75
CA ASP A 187 -5.37 -0.78 -19.52
C ASP A 187 -4.96 -2.13 -18.88
N ASP A 188 -4.68 -2.18 -17.56
CA ASP A 188 -4.40 -3.41 -16.81
C ASP A 188 -5.58 -4.40 -16.89
N THR A 189 -5.29 -5.61 -17.37
CA THR A 189 -6.28 -6.70 -17.50
C THR A 189 -6.18 -7.78 -16.44
N THR A 190 -5.25 -7.65 -15.48
CA THR A 190 -4.92 -8.67 -14.49
C THR A 190 -6.14 -9.09 -13.69
N ALA A 191 -7.01 -8.15 -13.30
CA ALA A 191 -8.28 -8.47 -12.64
C ALA A 191 -9.22 -9.29 -13.50
N ARG A 192 -9.45 -8.86 -14.75
CA ARG A 192 -10.27 -9.61 -15.71
C ARG A 192 -9.73 -11.03 -15.89
N ASP A 193 -8.42 -11.16 -16.07
CA ASP A 193 -7.76 -12.44 -16.34
C ASP A 193 -7.77 -13.35 -15.11
N PHE A 194 -7.59 -12.78 -13.91
CA PHE A 194 -7.70 -13.50 -12.64
C PHE A 194 -9.07 -14.17 -12.45
N PHE A 195 -10.15 -13.51 -12.89
CA PHE A 195 -11.52 -14.01 -12.79
C PHE A 195 -11.95 -14.92 -13.96
N GLN A 196 -11.09 -15.18 -14.96
CA GLN A 196 -11.42 -16.19 -15.99
C GLN A 196 -11.47 -17.60 -15.40
N GLU A 197 -10.66 -17.87 -14.38
CA GLU A 197 -10.54 -19.18 -13.74
C GLU A 197 -11.04 -19.19 -12.29
N ARG A 198 -11.54 -18.06 -11.78
CA ARG A 198 -11.97 -17.90 -10.38
C ARG A 198 -13.28 -17.16 -10.30
N THR A 199 -14.14 -17.58 -9.38
CA THR A 199 -15.44 -16.95 -9.13
C THR A 199 -15.39 -15.87 -8.05
N ASN A 200 -14.27 -15.76 -7.32
CA ASN A 200 -14.07 -14.75 -6.28
C ASN A 200 -12.57 -14.47 -6.06
N SER A 201 -12.29 -13.35 -5.39
CA SER A 201 -10.94 -12.92 -4.99
C SER A 201 -10.84 -12.77 -3.46
N ILE A 202 -11.69 -13.48 -2.70
CA ILE A 202 -11.88 -13.24 -1.27
C ILE A 202 -10.59 -13.55 -0.52
N THR A 203 -9.95 -12.49 -0.04
CA THR A 203 -8.76 -12.56 0.81
C THR A 203 -8.92 -11.58 1.96
N TRP A 204 -9.43 -12.07 3.09
CA TRP A 204 -9.48 -11.29 4.33
C TRP A 204 -8.11 -11.30 4.98
N HIS A 205 -7.58 -10.13 5.31
CA HIS A 205 -6.28 -9.99 5.94
C HIS A 205 -6.24 -8.78 6.87
N SER A 206 -5.20 -8.73 7.69
CA SER A 206 -4.72 -7.52 8.34
C SER A 206 -3.36 -7.21 7.73
N ASP A 207 -3.11 -5.93 7.45
CA ASP A 207 -1.89 -5.51 6.77
C ASP A 207 -0.64 -5.91 7.55
N VAL A 208 0.35 -6.45 6.83
CA VAL A 208 1.72 -6.69 7.30
C VAL A 208 1.80 -7.44 8.64
N SER A 209 0.85 -8.36 8.90
CA SER A 209 0.74 -9.07 10.19
C SER A 209 1.89 -10.04 10.50
N PHE A 210 2.88 -10.14 9.60
CA PHE A 210 4.09 -10.91 9.79
C PHE A 210 5.24 -10.12 10.45
N GLU A 211 5.13 -8.79 10.52
CA GLU A 211 6.11 -7.94 11.21
C GLU A 211 5.89 -7.93 12.73
N MET A 212 6.96 -7.62 13.48
CA MET A 212 6.90 -7.56 14.95
C MET A 212 6.06 -6.39 15.48
N GLN A 213 6.05 -5.27 14.75
CA GLN A 213 5.23 -4.10 15.02
C GLN A 213 4.42 -3.76 13.76
N PRO A 214 3.32 -4.49 13.50
CA PRO A 214 2.50 -4.25 12.31
C PRO A 214 1.85 -2.86 12.36
N PRO A 215 1.44 -2.31 11.19
CA PRO A 215 0.80 -0.99 11.12
C PRO A 215 -0.40 -0.87 12.06
N GLY A 216 -0.42 0.21 12.85
CA GLY A 216 -1.50 0.48 13.81
C GLY A 216 -2.70 1.20 13.19
N THR A 217 -2.47 2.19 12.32
CA THR A 217 -3.52 2.97 11.65
C THR A 217 -3.14 3.18 10.19
N THR A 218 -4.09 2.99 9.28
CA THR A 218 -3.93 3.21 7.85
C THR A 218 -4.84 4.35 7.40
N PHE A 219 -4.25 5.34 6.73
CA PHE A 219 -5.00 6.37 6.00
C PHE A 219 -5.03 5.99 4.53
N LEU A 220 -6.24 5.77 4.00
CA LEU A 220 -6.47 5.46 2.60
C LEU A 220 -7.34 6.56 1.98
N TYR A 221 -6.87 7.16 0.89
CA TYR A 221 -7.64 8.12 0.10
C TYR A 221 -7.53 7.80 -1.39
N LEU A 222 -8.60 8.08 -2.10
CA LEU A 222 -8.73 7.80 -3.53
C LEU A 222 -8.09 8.93 -4.34
N LEU A 223 -7.17 8.57 -5.24
CA LEU A 223 -6.60 9.49 -6.23
C LEU A 223 -7.47 9.48 -7.50
N ASP A 224 -7.53 8.31 -8.14
CA ASP A 224 -8.35 8.02 -9.32
C ASP A 224 -9.09 6.71 -9.07
N GLY A 225 -10.33 6.62 -9.54
CA GLY A 225 -11.16 5.42 -9.36
C GLY A 225 -12.28 5.31 -10.38
N PRO A 226 -12.85 4.11 -10.56
CA PRO A 226 -13.98 3.91 -11.45
C PRO A 226 -15.24 4.57 -10.87
N THR A 227 -16.21 4.87 -11.74
CA THR A 227 -17.53 5.36 -11.29
C THR A 227 -18.32 4.32 -10.49
N ALA A 228 -17.98 3.04 -10.62
CA ALA A 228 -18.57 1.92 -9.89
C ALA A 228 -17.61 0.73 -9.78
N GLY A 229 -17.71 -0.03 -8.69
CA GLY A 229 -16.82 -1.16 -8.37
C GLY A 229 -15.53 -0.72 -7.66
N GLY A 230 -14.85 -1.66 -6.99
CA GLY A 230 -13.65 -1.36 -6.20
C GLY A 230 -13.92 -1.04 -4.73
N ASP A 231 -15.10 -1.39 -4.22
CA ASP A 231 -15.50 -1.23 -2.83
C ASP A 231 -14.53 -1.94 -1.87
N THR A 232 -14.37 -1.38 -0.66
CA THR A 232 -13.64 -1.94 0.48
C THR A 232 -14.50 -1.89 1.72
#